data_AF-A0A9D1Y117-F1
#
_entry.id   AF-A0A9D1Y117-F1
#
_cell.length_a   1.000
_cell.length_b   1.000
_cell.length_c   1.000
_cell.angle_alpha   90.00
_cell.angle_beta   90.00
_cell.angle_gamma   90.00
#
_symmetry.space_group_name_H-M   'P 1'
#
loop_
_entity.id
_entity.type
_entity.pdbx_description
1 polymer ?
#
loop_
_entity_poly.entity_id
_entity_poly.type
_entity_poly.pdbx_seq_one_letter_code
_entity_poly.pdbx_strand_id
1 'polypeptide(L)' 'MSMRWTTVSDRDFTLMRDEFGNYSHSADKTPISFQEQKKILGNRIKRLRLYREMTQEEAAEKTGINATLWRHYEYGLKMP' A
#
# COMPACT_ATOMS: atom_id res chain seq x y z
N MET A 1 19.42 -30.97 -11.98
CA MET A 1 19.45 -30.76 -10.52
C MET A 1 18.11 -30.19 -10.10
N SER A 2 17.35 -30.94 -9.31
CA SER A 2 16.03 -30.58 -8.79
C SER A 2 16.21 -29.86 -7.46
N MET A 3 15.76 -28.61 -7.34
CA MET A 3 15.65 -27.94 -6.05
C MET A 3 14.25 -28.17 -5.50
N ARG A 4 14.18 -29.10 -4.55
CA ARG A 4 13.08 -29.21 -3.60
C ARG A 4 13.14 -27.99 -2.68
N TRP A 5 12.07 -27.21 -2.65
CA TRP A 5 11.82 -26.28 -1.54
C TRP A 5 10.89 -26.96 -0.55
N THR A 6 11.36 -27.00 0.68
CA THR A 6 10.71 -27.54 1.88
C THR A 6 9.43 -26.78 2.21
N THR A 7 8.40 -27.52 2.62
CA THR A 7 7.11 -27.07 3.13
C THR A 7 7.27 -26.04 4.26
N VAL A 8 6.99 -24.77 3.95
CA VAL A 8 6.51 -23.83 4.98
C VAL A 8 5.03 -24.13 5.17
N SER A 9 4.76 -24.76 6.31
CA SER A 9 3.49 -24.95 7.01
C SER A 9 2.30 -24.17 6.45
N ASP A 10 1.13 -24.82 6.45
CA ASP A 10 -0.24 -24.32 6.22
C ASP A 10 -0.71 -23.13 7.12
N ARG A 11 0.22 -22.25 7.52
CA ARG A 11 0.04 -21.04 8.32
C ARG A 11 0.42 -19.76 7.57
N ASP A 12 0.84 -19.85 6.32
CA ASP A 12 1.05 -18.68 5.46
C ASP A 12 -0.18 -18.36 4.60
N PHE A 13 -1.34 -18.29 5.26
CA PHE A 13 -2.55 -17.68 4.72
C PHE A 13 -2.37 -16.16 4.44
N THR A 14 -1.15 -15.61 4.61
CA THR A 14 -0.85 -14.18 4.69
C THR A 14 0.04 -13.62 3.58
N LEU A 15 0.49 -14.40 2.60
CA LEU A 15 1.51 -13.95 1.65
C LEU A 15 1.14 -14.15 0.18
N MET A 16 0.06 -13.49 -0.27
CA MET A 16 -0.04 -13.01 -1.65
C MET A 16 -0.09 -11.47 -1.67
N ARG A 17 1.02 -10.86 -1.22
CA ARG A 17 1.33 -9.48 -1.57
C ARG A 17 2.20 -9.54 -2.82
N ASP A 18 1.79 -8.89 -3.91
CA ASP A 18 2.75 -8.59 -4.96
C ASP A 18 3.81 -7.58 -4.44
N GLU A 19 4.89 -7.38 -5.19
CA GLU A 19 5.98 -6.45 -4.84
C GLU A 19 5.47 -5.01 -4.61
N PHE A 20 4.27 -4.68 -5.10
CA PHE A 20 3.61 -3.39 -4.95
C PHE A 20 2.60 -3.35 -3.78
N GLY A 21 2.41 -4.46 -3.07
CA GLY A 21 1.49 -4.60 -1.94
C GLY A 21 0.01 -4.67 -2.35
N ASN A 22 -0.28 -5.05 -3.58
CA ASN A 22 -1.63 -5.38 -3.99
C ASN A 22 -1.97 -6.78 -3.48
N TYR A 23 -3.19 -6.90 -2.98
CA TYR A 23 -3.83 -8.20 -2.85
C TYR A 23 -3.98 -8.78 -4.25
N SER A 24 -3.41 -9.97 -4.48
CA SER A 24 -3.73 -10.76 -5.66
C SER A 24 -5.24 -10.92 -5.76
N HIS A 25 -5.85 -10.24 -6.72
CA HIS A 25 -7.30 -10.22 -6.91
C HIS A 25 -7.79 -11.47 -7.64
N SER A 26 -7.45 -12.66 -7.12
CA SER A 26 -7.67 -13.93 -7.83
C SER A 26 -8.21 -15.07 -6.98
N ALA A 27 -9.01 -14.79 -5.95
CA ALA A 27 -9.75 -15.87 -5.28
C ALA A 27 -11.11 -15.48 -4.70
N ASP A 28 -11.29 -14.26 -4.20
CA ASP A 28 -12.53 -13.90 -3.50
C ASP A 28 -13.05 -12.53 -3.93
N LYS A 29 -14.26 -12.48 -4.48
CA LYS A 29 -14.90 -11.27 -5.03
C LYS A 29 -15.54 -10.43 -3.90
N THR A 30 -15.09 -10.59 -2.67
CA THR A 30 -15.64 -9.87 -1.53
C THR A 30 -15.26 -8.39 -1.62
N PRO A 31 -16.24 -7.47 -1.60
CA PRO A 31 -15.96 -6.05 -1.74
C PRO A 31 -15.20 -5.55 -0.50
N ILE A 32 -14.01 -5.00 -0.74
CA ILE A 32 -13.18 -4.39 0.29
C ILE A 32 -13.90 -3.18 0.88
N SER A 33 -13.94 -3.05 2.21
CA SER A 33 -14.59 -1.91 2.86
C SER A 33 -13.98 -0.58 2.42
N PHE A 34 -14.79 0.48 2.34
CA PHE A 34 -14.30 1.79 1.93
C PHE A 34 -13.16 2.31 2.81
N GLN A 35 -13.20 2.04 4.13
CA GLN A 35 -12.13 2.42 5.05
C GLN A 35 -10.80 1.73 4.72
N GLU A 36 -10.87 0.49 4.28
CA GLU A 36 -9.69 -0.26 3.89
C GLU A 36 -9.15 0.17 2.53
N GLN A 37 -10.02 0.57 1.60
CA GLN A 37 -9.62 1.24 0.36
C GLN A 37 -8.83 2.53 0.64
N LYS A 38 -9.27 3.36 1.61
CA LYS A 38 -8.53 4.57 2.01
C LYS A 38 -7.13 4.25 2.52
N LYS A 39 -7.00 3.23 3.38
CA LYS A 39 -5.71 2.78 3.93
C LYS A 39 -4.78 2.26 2.83
N ILE A 40 -5.32 1.47 1.89
CA ILE A 40 -4.56 0.95 0.75
C ILE A 40 -4.01 2.12 -0.09
N LEU A 41 -4.86 3.10 -0.42
CA LEU A 41 -4.42 4.26 -1.18
C LEU A 41 -3.37 5.08 -0.42
N GLY A 42 -3.58 5.37 0.86
CA GLY A 42 -2.62 6.12 1.67
C GLY A 42 -1.25 5.44 1.76
N ASN A 43 -1.24 4.11 1.91
CA ASN A 43 -0.01 3.32 1.88
C ASN A 43 0.71 3.39 0.53
N ARG A 44 -0.04 3.36 -0.59
CA ARG A 44 0.54 3.50 -1.93
C ARG A 44 1.16 4.89 -2.14
N ILE A 45 0.47 5.94 -1.71
CA ILE A 45 0.99 7.32 -1.77
C ILE A 45 2.30 7.44 -0.96
N LYS A 46 2.30 6.93 0.29
CA LYS A 46 3.50 6.94 1.15
C LYS A 46 4.66 6.20 0.51
N ARG A 47 4.43 5.01 -0.06
CA ARG A 47 5.48 4.23 -0.73
C ARG A 47 6.06 4.97 -1.94
N LEU A 48 5.21 5.56 -2.79
CA LEU A 48 5.66 6.34 -3.94
C LEU A 48 6.47 7.57 -3.53
N ARG A 49 6.13 8.20 -2.41
CA ARG A 49 6.92 9.29 -1.85
C ARG A 49 8.30 8.82 -1.38
N LEU A 50 8.33 7.75 -0.58
CA LEU A 50 9.58 7.19 -0.05
C LEU A 50 10.49 6.65 -1.16
N TYR A 51 9.91 6.04 -2.21
CA TYR A 51 10.65 5.61 -3.40
C TYR A 51 11.33 6.77 -4.14
N ARG A 52 10.77 7.98 -4.03
CA ARG A 52 11.36 9.21 -4.58
C ARG A 52 12.26 9.93 -3.57
N GLU A 53 12.50 9.33 -2.40
CA GLU A 53 13.32 9.88 -1.32
C GLU A 53 12.83 11.25 -0.83
N MET A 54 11.52 11.48 -0.90
CA MET A 54 10.93 12.77 -0.53
C MET A 54 10.36 12.75 0.89
N THR A 55 10.45 13.88 1.59
CA THR A 55 9.69 14.20 2.80
C THR A 55 8.23 14.50 2.47
N GLN A 56 7.34 14.51 3.48
CA GLN A 56 5.92 14.84 3.27
C GLN A 56 5.76 16.29 2.82
N GLU A 57 6.59 17.18 3.34
CA GLU A 57 6.68 18.60 3.04
C GLU A 57 7.04 18.82 1.57
N GLU A 58 8.12 18.21 1.09
CA GLU A 58 8.55 18.30 -0.31
C GLU A 58 7.49 17.75 -1.27
N ALA A 59 6.81 16.66 -0.88
CA ALA A 59 5.77 16.06 -1.71
C ALA A 59 4.52 16.93 -1.79
N ALA A 60 4.16 17.59 -0.69
CA ALA A 60 3.09 18.55 -0.65
C ALA A 60 3.42 19.80 -1.47
N GLU A 61 4.65 20.32 -1.35
CA GLU A 61 5.13 21.46 -2.13
C GLU A 61 5.07 21.19 -3.64
N LYS A 62 5.58 20.03 -4.09
CA LYS A 62 5.54 19.67 -5.53
C LYS A 62 4.13 19.51 -6.10
N THR A 63 3.13 19.26 -5.25
CA THR A 63 1.73 19.13 -5.66
C THR A 63 0.91 20.39 -5.41
N GLY A 64 1.51 21.43 -4.82
CA GLY A 64 0.82 22.69 -4.50
C GLY A 64 -0.20 22.55 -3.38
N ILE A 65 -0.08 21.54 -2.52
CA ILE A 65 -0.98 21.33 -1.37
C ILE A 65 -0.26 21.55 -0.04
N ASN A 66 -1.04 21.72 1.03
CA ASN A 66 -0.49 21.78 2.38
C ASN A 66 0.02 20.40 2.84
N ALA A 67 1.18 20.36 3.50
CA ALA A 67 1.76 19.16 4.13
C ALA A 67 0.78 18.39 5.05
N THR A 68 -0.10 19.09 5.77
CA THR A 68 -1.15 18.47 6.59
C THR A 68 -2.15 17.68 5.74
N LEU A 69 -2.53 18.21 4.57
CA LEU A 69 -3.43 17.52 3.65
C LEU A 69 -2.75 16.30 3.03
N TRP A 70 -1.47 16.42 2.66
CA TRP A 70 -0.65 15.29 2.24
C TRP A 70 -0.63 14.18 3.31
N ARG A 71 -0.35 14.56 4.56
CA ARG A 71 -0.36 13.66 5.71
C ARG A 71 -1.71 12.95 5.87
N HIS A 72 -2.82 13.66 5.68
CA HIS A 72 -4.16 13.06 5.73
C HIS A 72 -4.39 12.02 4.63
N TYR A 73 -3.82 12.21 3.44
CA TYR A 73 -3.88 11.21 2.38
C TYR A 73 -3.09 9.95 2.76
N GLU A 74 -1.87 10.08 3.28
CA GLU A 74 -1.07 8.93 3.70
C GLU A 74 -1.73 8.12 4.82
N TYR A 75 -2.42 8.77 5.74
CA TYR A 75 -3.16 8.10 6.82
C TYR A 75 -4.55 7.62 6.43
N GLY A 76 -5.01 7.87 5.20
CA GLY A 76 -6.36 7.50 4.76
C GLY A 76 -7.48 8.27 5.47
N LEU A 77 -7.17 9.45 6.03
CA LEU A 77 -8.14 10.33 6.68
C LEU A 77 -8.97 11.10 5.66
N LYS A 78 -8.33 11.48 4.53
CA LYS A 78 -8.97 12.07 3.36
C LYS A 78 -8.61 11.31 2.10
N MET A 79 -9.48 11.37 1.11
CA MET A 79 -9.17 10.93 -0.25
C MET A 79 -8.68 12.14 -1.06
N PRO A 80 -7.64 11.98 -1.89
CA PRO A 80 -7.26 12.96 -2.91
C PRO A 80 -8.41 13.29 -3.85
#